data_AF-A0A7C4VBF6-F1
#
_entry.id   AF-A0A7C4VBF6-F1
#
_cell.length_a   1.000
_cell.length_b   1.000
_cell.length_c   1.000
_cell.angle_alpha   90.00
_cell.angle_beta   90.00
_cell.angle_gamma   90.00
#
_symmetry.space_group_name_H-M   'P 1'
#
loop_
_entity.id
_entity.type
_entity.pdbx_description
1 polymer ?
#
loop_
_entity_poly.entity_id
_entity_poly.type
_entity_poly.pdbx_seq_one_letter_code
_entity_poly.pdbx_strand_id
1 'polypeptide(L)'
;EPHFLQFPGDALLIGKRVLIVDDVWDSGKTALAVRERVAQAGGVPTVAVLHYKPKFSHFPEEAPDFYGEETDAWIVYPWDPERSREWGP
;
A
#
# COMPACT_ATOMS: atom_id res chain seq x y z
N GLU A 1 -6.01 -13.76 -6.95
CA GLU A 1 -6.79 -12.53 -6.72
C GLU A 1 -6.55 -12.05 -5.29
N PRO A 2 -6.61 -10.73 -5.02
CA PRO A 2 -6.47 -10.19 -3.67
C PRO A 2 -7.62 -10.66 -2.77
N HIS A 3 -7.30 -11.10 -1.55
CA HIS A 3 -8.27 -11.53 -0.56
C HIS A 3 -8.37 -10.50 0.57
N PHE A 4 -9.54 -9.87 0.72
CA PHE A 4 -9.80 -8.85 1.73
C PHE A 4 -10.42 -9.49 2.97
N LEU A 5 -9.71 -9.46 4.11
CA LEU A 5 -10.22 -10.00 5.37
C LEU A 5 -11.40 -9.17 5.92
N GLN A 6 -11.22 -7.86 5.93
CA GLN A 6 -12.24 -6.89 6.29
C GLN A 6 -12.14 -5.71 5.34
N PHE A 7 -13.31 -5.21 4.90
CA PHE A 7 -13.39 -4.03 4.07
C PHE A 7 -14.70 -3.30 4.35
N PRO A 8 -14.72 -1.95 4.40
CA PRO A 8 -15.97 -1.20 4.54
C PRO A 8 -16.95 -1.56 3.41
N GLY A 9 -18.24 -1.65 3.72
CA GLY A 9 -19.26 -1.78 2.67
C GLY A 9 -19.32 -0.54 1.80
N ASP A 10 -19.69 -0.70 0.52
CA ASP A 10 -19.63 0.35 -0.50
C ASP A 10 -20.36 1.64 -0.10
N ALA A 11 -21.51 1.52 0.58
CA ALA A 11 -22.28 2.66 1.07
C ALA A 11 -21.48 3.61 1.99
N LEU A 12 -20.44 3.10 2.66
CA LEU A 12 -19.54 3.90 3.51
C LEU A 12 -18.45 4.63 2.72
N LEU A 13 -18.24 4.27 1.45
CA LEU A 13 -17.16 4.77 0.61
C LEU A 13 -17.64 5.75 -0.47
N ILE A 14 -18.89 5.63 -0.93
CA ILE A 14 -19.45 6.48 -2.00
C ILE A 14 -19.24 7.97 -1.70
N GLY A 15 -18.59 8.67 -2.64
CA GLY A 15 -18.34 10.11 -2.59
C GLY A 15 -17.37 10.54 -1.48
N LYS A 16 -16.73 9.61 -0.77
CA LYS A 16 -15.75 9.91 0.29
C LYS A 16 -14.35 10.00 -0.30
N ARG A 17 -13.55 10.91 0.26
CA ARG A 17 -12.10 10.91 0.10
C ARG A 17 -11.53 9.92 1.10
N VAL A 18 -10.81 8.91 0.62
CA VAL A 18 -10.33 7.79 1.43
C VAL A 18 -8.81 7.76 1.36
N LEU A 19 -8.16 7.98 2.50
CA LEU A 19 -6.72 7.79 2.63
C LEU A 19 -6.44 6.32 2.95
N ILE A 20 -5.77 5.65 2.03
CA ILE A 20 -5.24 4.30 2.17
C ILE A 20 -3.82 4.45 2.71
N VAL A 21 -3.53 3.83 3.85
CA VAL A 21 -2.21 3.89 4.49
C VAL A 21 -1.63 2.48 4.54
N ASP A 22 -0.39 2.34 4.08
CA ASP A 22 0.39 1.12 4.17
C ASP A 22 1.83 1.45 4.62
N ASP A 23 2.59 0.47 5.09
CA ASP A 23 3.98 0.72 5.51
C ASP A 23 4.93 0.81 4.31
N VAL A 24 4.86 -0.14 3.37
CA VAL A 24 5.75 -0.19 2.20
C VAL A 24 5.01 -0.45 0.89
N TRP A 25 5.31 0.35 -0.14
CA TRP A 25 5.04 -0.03 -1.53
C TRP A 25 6.25 -0.74 -2.10
N ASP A 26 6.22 -2.08 -2.07
CA ASP A 26 7.22 -2.94 -2.69
C ASP A 26 6.75 -3.35 -4.11
N SER A 27 6.07 -4.49 -4.26
CA SER A 27 5.47 -4.87 -5.56
C SER A 27 4.33 -3.95 -6.04
N GLY A 28 3.68 -3.22 -5.14
CA GLY A 28 2.51 -2.37 -5.41
C GLY A 28 1.16 -3.10 -5.49
N LYS A 29 1.14 -4.44 -5.46
CA LYS A 29 -0.10 -5.23 -5.65
C LYS A 29 -1.19 -4.92 -4.62
N THR A 30 -0.83 -4.85 -3.33
CA THR A 30 -1.79 -4.63 -2.24
C THR A 30 -2.41 -3.23 -2.34
N ALA A 31 -1.57 -2.20 -2.42
CA ALA A 31 -2.01 -0.82 -2.49
C ALA A 31 -2.94 -0.57 -3.69
N LEU A 32 -2.59 -1.10 -4.87
CA LEU A 32 -3.43 -1.00 -6.07
C LEU A 32 -4.76 -1.73 -5.91
N ALA A 33 -4.78 -2.95 -5.38
CA ALA A 33 -6.02 -3.69 -5.16
C ALA A 33 -6.98 -2.94 -4.22
N VAL A 34 -6.46 -2.32 -3.15
CA VAL A 34 -7.27 -1.50 -2.23
C VAL A 34 -7.75 -0.22 -2.91
N ARG A 35 -6.86 0.47 -3.64
CA ARG A 35 -7.17 1.69 -4.41
C ARG A 35 -8.31 1.43 -5.40
N GLU A 36 -8.20 0.38 -6.19
CA GLU A 36 -9.22 -0.03 -7.17
C GLU A 36 -10.54 -0.37 -6.50
N ARG A 37 -10.53 -1.11 -5.38
CA ARG A 37 -11.75 -1.45 -4.65
C ARG A 37 -12.47 -0.23 -4.11
N VAL A 38 -11.74 0.76 -3.58
CA VAL A 38 -12.33 2.04 -3.14
C VAL A 38 -12.92 2.80 -4.34
N ALA A 39 -12.18 2.89 -5.45
CA ALA A 39 -12.65 3.59 -6.65
C ALA A 39 -13.91 2.93 -7.23
N GLN A 40 -13.95 1.60 -7.30
CA GLN A 40 -15.10 0.83 -7.77
C GLN A 40 -16.34 1.02 -6.90
N ALA A 41 -16.16 1.20 -5.59
CA ALA A 41 -17.24 1.56 -4.66
C ALA A 41 -17.69 3.03 -4.80
N GLY A 42 -17.12 3.82 -5.71
CA GLY A 42 -17.45 5.24 -5.90
C GLY A 42 -16.76 6.19 -4.92
N GLY A 43 -15.74 5.72 -4.20
CA GLY A 43 -14.87 6.57 -3.39
C GLY A 43 -13.76 7.24 -4.22
N VAL A 44 -13.09 8.22 -3.62
CA VAL A 44 -11.92 8.92 -4.16
C VAL A 44 -10.69 8.49 -3.35
N PRO A 45 -9.94 7.47 -3.81
CA PRO A 45 -8.80 6.96 -3.06
C PRO A 45 -7.58 7.88 -3.18
N THR A 46 -6.76 7.86 -2.13
CA THR A 46 -5.41 8.43 -2.10
C THR A 46 -4.54 7.46 -1.32
N VAL A 47 -3.36 7.12 -1.82
CA VAL A 47 -2.44 6.16 -1.22
C VAL A 47 -1.26 6.89 -0.57
N ALA A 48 -1.03 6.64 0.71
CA ALA A 48 0.17 7.09 1.41
C ALA A 48 0.93 5.89 1.97
N VAL A 49 2.23 5.85 1.75
CA VAL A 49 3.12 4.83 2.32
C VAL A 49 4.27 5.46 3.09
N LEU A 50 4.89 4.71 4.01
CA LEU A 50 6.10 5.20 4.66
C LEU A 50 7.29 5.09 3.70
N HIS A 51 7.46 3.92 3.07
CA HIS A 51 8.57 3.68 2.14
C HIS A 51 8.07 3.23 0.76
N TYR A 52 8.61 3.84 -0.29
CA TYR A 52 8.34 3.49 -1.69
C TYR A 52 9.57 2.87 -2.34
N LYS A 53 9.40 1.70 -2.98
CA LYS A 53 10.48 0.97 -3.64
C LYS A 53 10.21 0.81 -5.16
N PRO A 54 10.37 1.87 -5.98
CA PRO A 54 9.99 1.86 -7.40
C PRO A 54 10.65 0.73 -8.20
N LYS A 55 11.91 0.42 -7.90
CA LYS A 55 12.67 -0.66 -8.54
C LYS A 55 12.04 -2.04 -8.39
N PHE A 56 11.29 -2.27 -7.32
CA PHE A 56 10.61 -3.54 -7.04
C PHE A 56 9.14 -3.52 -7.41
N SER A 57 8.62 -2.37 -7.87
CA SER A 57 7.24 -2.28 -8.29
C SER A 57 6.99 -3.08 -9.55
N HIS A 58 5.87 -3.79 -9.59
CA HIS A 58 5.42 -4.50 -10.77
C HIS A 58 4.60 -3.61 -11.72
N PHE A 59 4.37 -2.35 -11.33
CA PHE A 59 3.50 -1.40 -12.00
C PHE A 59 4.29 -0.09 -12.21
N PRO A 60 5.11 0.01 -13.27
CA PRO A 60 6.09 1.09 -13.43
C PRO A 60 5.45 2.48 -13.63
N GLU A 61 4.20 2.51 -14.09
CA GLU A 61 3.41 3.74 -14.27
C GLU A 61 2.61 4.12 -13.01
N GLU A 62 2.75 3.35 -11.93
CA GLU A 62 2.00 3.51 -10.69
C GLU A 62 2.92 3.84 -9.52
N ALA A 63 2.45 4.73 -8.66
CA ALA A 63 3.14 5.17 -7.46
C ALA A 63 2.12 5.48 -6.35
N PRO A 64 2.54 5.49 -5.07
CA PRO A 64 1.74 6.10 -4.02
C PRO A 64 1.62 7.62 -4.27
N ASP A 65 0.47 8.21 -3.90
CA ASP A 65 0.28 9.67 -3.98
C ASP A 65 1.22 10.42 -3.01
N PHE A 66 1.53 9.78 -1.87
CA PHE A 66 2.47 10.29 -0.87
C PHE A 66 3.39 9.18 -0.37
N TYR A 67 4.66 9.51 -0.15
CA TYR A 67 5.61 8.63 0.52
C TYR A 67 6.51 9.41 1.47
N GLY A 68 6.98 8.75 2.54
CA GLY A 68 7.97 9.32 3.46
C GLY A 68 9.37 9.30 2.85
N GLU A 69 9.78 8.15 2.32
CA GLU A 69 11.09 7.96 1.69
C GLU A 69 11.01 7.00 0.49
N GLU A 70 11.78 7.28 -0.56
CA GLU A 70 12.04 6.36 -1.65
C GLU A 70 13.35 5.61 -1.39
N THR A 71 13.34 4.27 -1.41
CA THR A 71 14.53 3.46 -1.11
C THR A 71 14.49 2.08 -1.77
N ASP A 72 15.65 1.52 -2.08
CA ASP A 72 15.77 0.11 -2.51
C ASP A 72 16.27 -0.81 -1.39
N ALA A 73 16.55 -0.24 -0.22
CA ALA A 73 17.07 -0.96 0.95
C ALA A 73 16.06 -1.95 1.53
N TRP A 74 16.58 -2.88 2.32
CA TRP A 74 15.75 -3.68 3.22
C TRP A 74 15.36 -2.82 4.42
N ILE A 75 14.06 -2.80 4.76
CA ILE A 75 13.52 -1.97 5.84
C ILE A 75 13.21 -2.89 7.02
N VAL A 76 13.78 -2.57 8.19
CA VAL A 76 13.46 -3.24 9.44
C VAL A 76 12.48 -2.37 10.21
N TYR A 77 11.22 -2.79 10.27
CA TYR A 77 10.20 -2.09 11.03
C TYR A 77 10.19 -2.52 12.51
N PRO A 78 9.95 -1.59 13.45
CA PRO A 78 9.89 -1.92 14.89
C PRO A 78 8.82 -2.95 15.25
N TRP A 79 7.74 -3.04 14.46
CA TRP A 79 6.61 -3.94 14.68
C TRP A 79 6.76 -5.31 14.01
N ASP A 80 7.76 -5.51 13.16
CA ASP A 80 8.03 -6.80 12.49
C ASP A 80 9.49 -7.25 12.68
N PRO A 81 9.86 -7.61 13.92
CA PRO A 81 11.22 -8.05 14.23
C PRO A 81 11.53 -9.45 13.67
N GLU A 82 10.54 -10.25 13.29
CA GLU A 82 10.77 -11.59 12.72
C GLU A 82 11.33 -11.48 11.29
N ARG A 83 10.77 -10.60 10.46
CA ARG A 83 11.34 -10.30 9.13
C ARG A 83 12.77 -9.76 9.18
N SER A 84 13.15 -9.09 10.26
CA SER A 84 14.53 -8.64 10.45
C SER A 84 15.52 -9.77 10.68
N ARG A 85 15.08 -10.91 11.24
CA ARG A 85 15.95 -12.08 11.52
C ARG A 85 16.23 -12.92 10.29
N GLU A 86 15.35 -12.86 9.28
CA GLU A 86 15.53 -13.58 8.02
C GLU A 86 16.54 -12.91 7.08
N TRP A 87 16.86 -11.63 7.30
CA TRP A 87 17.70 -10.81 6.40
C TRP A 87 18.81 -10.00 7.10
N GLY A 88 19.03 -10.20 8.41
CA GLY A 88 20.24 -9.79 9.15
C GLY A 88 21.29 -10.92 9.18
N PRO A 89 22.57 -10.66 9.58
CA PRO A 89 23.63 -11.67 9.54
C PRO A 89 23.30 -12.95 10.31
#